data_AF-A0A933R0X7-F1
#
_entry.id   AF-A0A933R0X7-F1
#
_cell.length_a   1.000
_cell.length_b   1.000
_cell.length_c   1.000
_cell.angle_alpha   90.00
_cell.angle_beta   90.00
_cell.angle_gamma   90.00
#
_symmetry.space_group_name_H-M   'P 1'
#
loop_
_entity.id
_entity.type
_entity.pdbx_description
1 polymer ?
#
loop_
_entity_poly.entity_id
_entity_poly.type
_entity_poly.pdbx_seq_one_letter_code
_entity_poly.pdbx_strand_id
1 'polypeptide(L)' 'MHEIFVVLAGQGEVRTETYALTLAPGACIHIQPQESHAFRNSGTDDLVLLYFGLAD' A
#
# COMPACT_ATOMS: atom_id res chain seq x y z
N MET A 1 12.89 -6.72 -5.67
CA MET A 1 11.62 -6.67 -6.42
C MET A 1 10.93 -5.37 -6.04
N HIS A 2 10.49 -4.60 -7.02
CA HIS A 2 9.64 -3.43 -6.76
C HIS A 2 8.23 -3.92 -6.50
N GLU A 3 7.54 -3.34 -5.52
CA GLU A 3 6.17 -3.71 -5.19
C GLU A 3 5.24 -2.52 -5.43
N ILE A 4 4.17 -2.75 -6.18
CA ILE A 4 3.16 -1.73 -6.51
C ILE A 4 1.83 -2.15 -5.92
N PHE A 5 1.21 -1.25 -5.17
CA PHE A 5 -0.12 -1.41 -4.61
C PHE A 5 -1.06 -0.32 -5.16
N VAL A 6 -2.25 -0.72 -5.61
CA VAL A 6 -3.33 0.22 -5.96
C VAL A 6 -4.50 -0.02 -5.03
N VAL A 7 -4.98 1.03 -4.37
CA VAL A 7 -6.15 0.95 -3.47
C VAL A 7 -7.41 0.93 -4.32
N LEU A 8 -8.14 -0.19 -4.28
CA LEU A 8 -9.40 -0.36 -5.01
C LEU A 8 -10.61 0.07 -4.18
N ALA A 9 -10.59 -0.21 -2.87
CA ALA A 9 -11.68 0.11 -1.95
C ALA A 9 -11.17 0.21 -0.49
N GLY A 10 -11.98 0.82 0.38
CA GLY A 10 -11.71 0.94 1.82
C GLY A 10 -10.81 2.12 2.20
N GLN A 11 -10.45 2.19 3.48
CA GLN A 11 -9.59 3.22 4.06
C GLN A 11 -8.54 2.59 4.98
N GLY A 12 -7.33 3.12 4.97
CA GLY A 12 -6.22 2.56 5.74
C GLY A 12 -5.06 3.51 5.92
N GLU A 13 -3.96 2.96 6.44
CA GLU A 13 -2.64 3.58 6.42
C GLU A 13 -1.62 2.59 5.89
N VAL A 14 -0.63 3.08 5.15
CA VAL A 14 0.63 2.39 4.93
C VAL A 14 1.72 3.13 5.69
N ARG A 15 2.61 2.37 6.33
CA ARG A 15 3.84 2.88 6.92
C ARG A 15 5.01 2.14 6.31
N THR A 16 6.00 2.89 5.86
CA THR A 16 7.29 2.39 5.42
C THR A 16 8.38 2.93 6.35
N GLU A 17 9.63 2.58 6.07
CA GLU A 17 10.78 3.16 6.76
C GLU A 17 10.92 4.68 6.53
N THR A 18 10.37 5.19 5.41
CA THR A 18 10.56 6.55 4.94
C THR A 18 9.32 7.44 5.08
N TYR A 19 8.11 6.88 5.07
CA TYR A 19 6.87 7.66 5.15
C TYR A 19 5.69 6.91 5.78
N ALA A 20 4.67 7.69 6.15
CA ALA A 20 3.34 7.19 6.48
C ALA A 20 2.31 7.91 5.60
N LEU A 21 1.37 7.17 5.02
CA LEU A 21 0.36 7.70 4.10
C LEU A 21 -1.01 7.11 4.39
N THR A 22 -2.04 7.94 4.41
CA THR A 22 -3.45 7.50 4.44
C THR A 22 -3.84 6.93 3.08
N LEU A 23 -4.50 5.79 3.10
CA LEU A 23 -4.95 5.05 1.92
C LEU A 23 -6.42 5.36 1.64
N ALA A 24 -6.70 5.69 0.39
CA ALA A 24 -8.04 5.89 -0.14
C ALA A 24 -8.10 5.36 -1.59
N PRO A 25 -9.30 5.02 -2.11
CA PRO A 25 -9.44 4.47 -3.44
C PRO A 25 -8.78 5.36 -4.51
N GLY A 26 -8.01 4.75 -5.40
CA GLY A 26 -7.22 5.42 -6.43
C GLY A 26 -5.78 5.78 -6.03
N ALA A 27 -5.40 5.63 -4.75
CA ALA A 27 -4.01 5.79 -4.36
C ALA A 27 -3.12 4.67 -4.95
N CYS A 28 -1.92 5.05 -5.39
CA CYS A 28 -0.89 4.14 -5.89
C CYS A 28 0.36 4.27 -5.02
N ILE A 29 0.86 3.15 -4.53
CA ILE A 29 1.97 3.08 -3.59
C ILE A 29 3.07 2.25 -4.23
N HIS A 30 4.27 2.82 -4.27
CA HIS A 30 5.48 2.14 -4.70
C HIS A 30 6.37 1.90 -3.48
N ILE A 31 6.68 0.63 -3.24
CA ILE A 31 7.66 0.20 -2.25
C ILE A 31 8.97 -0.15 -2.96
N GLN A 32 10.08 0.38 -2.46
CA GLN A 32 11.40 0.10 -3.01
C GLN A 32 11.84 -1.34 -2.70
N PRO A 33 12.71 -1.95 -3.52
CA PRO A 33 13.30 -3.22 -3.17
C PRO A 33 13.89 -3.19 -1.77
N GLN A 34 13.56 -4.22 -0.97
CA GLN A 34 14.04 -4.40 0.41
C GLN A 34 13.49 -3.40 1.45
N GLU A 35 12.59 -2.48 1.07
CA GLU A 35 11.96 -1.56 2.02
C GLU A 35 10.87 -2.26 2.84
N SER A 36 11.01 -2.22 4.17
CA SER A 36 9.99 -2.75 5.08
C SER A 36 8.75 -1.87 5.07
N HIS A 37 7.58 -2.49 5.05
CA HIS A 37 6.31 -1.77 5.08
C HIS A 37 5.21 -2.56 5.80
N ALA A 38 4.21 -1.84 6.30
CA ALA A 38 3.04 -2.42 6.93
C ALA A 38 1.78 -1.66 6.52
N PHE A 39 0.76 -2.40 6.10
CA PHE A 39 -0.58 -1.89 5.85
C PHE A 39 -1.45 -2.11 7.09
N ARG A 40 -2.23 -1.09 7.44
CA ARG A 40 -3.24 -1.15 8.50
C ARG A 40 -4.59 -0.74 7.91
N ASN A 41 -5.57 -1.64 7.98
CA ASN A 41 -6.96 -1.26 7.79
C ASN A 41 -7.42 -0.45 9.00
N SER A 42 -7.74 0.83 8.80
CA SER A 42 -8.21 1.74 9.84
C SER A 42 -9.69 2.11 9.66
N GLY A 43 -10.33 1.62 8.60
CA GLY A 43 -11.74 1.81 8.32
C GLY A 43 -12.64 0.73 8.92
N THR A 44 -13.93 0.83 8.62
CA THR A 44 -14.96 -0.14 9.01
C THR A 44 -15.22 -1.22 7.96
N ASP A 45 -14.80 -0.97 6.72
CA ASP A 45 -14.95 -1.88 5.58
C ASP A 45 -13.61 -2.52 5.21
N ASP A 46 -13.62 -3.49 4.30
CA ASP A 46 -12.41 -4.13 3.80
C ASP A 46 -11.54 -3.14 3.01
N LEU A 47 -10.25 -3.09 3.35
CA LEU A 47 -9.22 -2.44 2.53
C LEU A 47 -8.80 -3.40 1.41
N VAL A 48 -9.18 -3.08 0.17
CA VAL A 48 -8.92 -3.92 -1.00
C VAL A 48 -7.77 -3.32 -1.80
N LEU A 49 -6.69 -4.09 -1.97
CA LEU A 49 -5.49 -3.68 -2.69
C LEU A 49 -5.24 -4.60 -3.89
N LEU A 50 -4.96 -4.02 -5.06
CA LEU A 50 -4.34 -4.74 -6.16
C LEU A 50 -2.82 -4.68 -5.97
N TYR A 51 -2.18 -5.84 -5.94
CA TYR A 51 -0.74 -5.99 -5.77
C TYR A 51 -0.10 -6.64 -6.99
N PHE A 52 1.04 -6.09 -7.43
CA PHE A 52 1.93 -6.79 -8.34
C PHE A 52 3.38 -6.39 -8.08
N GLY A 53 4.27 -7.37 -8.29
CA GLY A 53 5.71 -7.18 -8.22
C GLY A 53 6.30 -6.96 -9.61
N LEU A 54 7.29 -6.08 -9.72
CA LEU A 54 8.14 -5.95 -10.89
C LEU A 54 9.52 -6.49 -10.54
N ALA A 55 9.92 -7.53 -11.25
CA ALA A 55 11.26 -8.11 -11.19
C ALA A 55 12.10 -7.48 -12.31
N ASP A 56 13.03 -6.62 -11.91
CA ASP A 56 14.14 -6.19 -12.75
C ASP A 56 15.33 -7.15 -12.57
#